data_AF-A0A6J5EVJ4-F1
#
_entry.id   AF-A0A6J5EVJ4-F1
#
_cell.length_a   1.000
_cell.length_b   1.000
_cell.length_c   1.000
_cell.angle_alpha   90.00
_cell.angle_beta   90.00
_cell.angle_gamma   90.00
#
_symmetry.space_group_name_H-M   'P 1'
#
loop_
_entity.id
_entity.type
_entity.pdbx_description
1 polymer ?
#
loop_
_entity_poly.entity_id
_entity_poly.type
_entity_poly.pdbx_seq_one_letter_code
_entity_poly.pdbx_strand_id
1 'polypeptide(L)'
;MPPPSGPPHGALRLTALDIGQGSAIVVETAHHVLLFDAGPGPESTHAGERVVVPYLQAAGVHALDTLVISHADSDHSGGAAAVLDGVEVRQLLAALPPDHALWQRARATGALGVPCAAGQHWQWDGVDFAMLWPDAGPLRGKPNAHCCVLRVSTAARATADPGAPPRTALTALLAADIEAPVERTLLTRARDALRAQILLVPHHGSKTSSTEPFLDSIDPLIAVFQVGYFKYLP
;
A
#
# COMPACT_ATOMS: atom_id res chain seq x y z
N MET A 1 12.38 11.69 27.06
CA MET A 1 11.60 11.02 25.99
C MET A 1 12.61 10.61 24.93
N PRO A 2 12.74 9.32 24.56
CA PRO A 2 13.55 8.98 23.40
C PRO A 2 12.97 9.69 22.16
N PRO A 3 13.80 10.12 21.20
CA PRO A 3 13.32 10.77 19.99
C PRO A 3 12.37 9.83 19.23
N PRO A 4 11.39 10.36 18.48
CA PRO A 4 10.56 9.53 17.61
C PRO A 4 11.48 8.72 16.68
N SER A 5 11.26 7.40 16.61
CA SER A 5 12.03 6.45 15.80
C SER A 5 11.70 6.53 14.30
N GLY A 6 10.67 7.30 13.94
CA GLY A 6 10.21 7.53 12.58
C GLY A 6 11.09 8.51 11.79
N PRO A 7 10.91 8.58 10.46
CA PRO A 7 11.55 9.59 9.62
C PRO A 7 11.23 11.03 10.07
N PRO A 8 12.06 12.02 9.71
CA PRO A 8 11.75 13.42 10.00
C PRO A 8 10.41 13.87 9.38
N HIS A 9 9.74 14.86 9.99
CA HIS A 9 8.54 15.47 9.41
C HIS A 9 8.77 15.89 7.95
N GLY A 10 7.79 15.61 7.09
CA GLY A 10 7.81 15.79 5.64
C GLY A 10 8.58 14.70 4.88
N ALA A 11 9.05 13.66 5.57
CA ALA A 11 9.68 12.49 4.97
C ALA A 11 8.91 11.22 5.36
N LEU A 12 9.13 10.17 4.57
CA LEU A 12 8.58 8.84 4.82
C LEU A 12 9.67 7.78 4.69
N ARG A 13 9.46 6.63 5.33
CA ARG A 13 10.18 5.38 5.04
C ARG A 13 9.17 4.40 4.45
N LEU A 14 9.55 3.78 3.34
CA LEU A 14 8.78 2.70 2.71
C LEU A 14 9.63 1.44 2.77
N THR A 15 9.11 0.39 3.41
CA THR A 15 9.75 -0.92 3.51
C THR A 15 8.88 -1.95 2.81
N ALA A 16 9.38 -2.55 1.73
CA ALA A 16 8.78 -3.75 1.16
C ALA A 16 9.29 -4.97 1.92
N LEU A 17 8.38 -5.72 2.54
CA LEU A 17 8.74 -6.92 3.29
C LEU A 17 8.96 -8.09 2.33
N ASP A 18 9.98 -8.91 2.61
CA ASP A 18 10.21 -10.14 1.86
C ASP A 18 9.22 -11.22 2.34
N ILE A 19 8.12 -11.34 1.62
CA ILE A 19 6.99 -12.25 1.93
C ILE A 19 6.82 -13.36 0.88
N GLY A 20 7.72 -13.43 -0.10
CA GLY A 20 7.58 -14.25 -1.29
C GLY A 20 6.69 -13.60 -2.34
N GLN A 21 5.62 -14.28 -2.75
CA GLN A 21 4.62 -13.72 -3.67
C GLN A 21 3.52 -12.99 -2.90
N GLY A 22 3.11 -11.83 -3.40
CA GLY A 22 2.01 -11.05 -2.82
C GLY A 22 2.41 -9.60 -2.56
N SER A 23 1.79 -8.95 -1.58
CA SER A 23 2.27 -7.64 -1.14
C SER A 23 2.22 -7.45 0.36
N ALA A 24 3.22 -6.74 0.89
CA ALA A 24 3.25 -6.25 2.26
C ALA A 24 4.25 -5.08 2.34
N ILE A 25 3.72 -3.86 2.37
CA ILE A 25 4.50 -2.62 2.38
C ILE A 25 4.22 -1.84 3.66
N VAL A 26 5.25 -1.56 4.45
CA VAL A 26 5.16 -0.67 5.61
C VAL A 26 5.54 0.75 5.19
N VAL A 27 4.66 1.70 5.45
CA VAL A 27 4.89 3.14 5.24
C VAL A 27 4.91 3.83 6.59
N GLU A 28 6.06 4.37 6.96
CA GLU A 28 6.26 5.12 8.20
C GLU A 28 6.41 6.61 7.89
N THR A 29 5.75 7.44 8.70
CA THR A 29 5.95 8.89 8.79
C THR A 29 6.53 9.23 10.16
N ALA A 30 6.62 10.51 10.53
CA ALA A 30 7.23 10.89 11.82
C ALA A 30 6.51 10.26 13.03
N HIS A 31 5.19 10.12 12.96
CA HIS A 31 4.37 9.61 14.06
C HIS A 31 3.34 8.56 13.65
N HIS A 32 3.17 8.29 12.35
CA HIS A 32 2.13 7.38 11.86
C HIS A 32 2.70 6.21 11.07
N VAL A 33 2.06 5.05 11.17
CA VAL A 33 2.42 3.85 10.42
C VAL A 33 1.21 3.29 9.68
N LEU A 34 1.41 3.02 8.38
CA LEU A 34 0.48 2.33 7.52
C LEU A 34 1.09 1.02 7.03
N LEU A 35 0.31 -0.06 7.06
CA LEU A 35 0.65 -1.30 6.39
C LEU A 35 -0.27 -1.45 5.18
N PHE A 36 0.29 -1.61 3.99
CA PHE A 36 -0.42 -1.89 2.75
C PHE A 36 -0.23 -3.36 2.37
N ASP A 37 -1.32 -4.11 2.40
CA ASP A 37 -1.38 -5.58 2.33
C ASP A 37 -0.57 -6.28 3.44
N ALA A 38 -0.87 -7.54 3.67
CA ALA A 38 -0.30 -8.35 4.76
C ALA A 38 0.32 -9.66 4.27
N GLY A 39 0.49 -9.79 2.95
CA GLY A 39 1.06 -10.96 2.32
C GLY A 39 0.16 -12.21 2.40
N PRO A 40 0.69 -13.35 1.92
CA PRO A 40 0.03 -14.65 1.94
C PRO A 40 -0.32 -15.16 3.33
N GLY A 41 -1.45 -15.86 3.41
CA GLY A 41 -1.93 -16.47 4.63
C GLY A 41 -1.34 -17.85 4.91
N PRO A 42 -1.98 -18.60 5.84
CA PRO A 42 -1.57 -19.94 6.24
C PRO A 42 -1.55 -21.00 5.13
N GLU A 43 -2.21 -20.76 4.02
CA GLU A 43 -2.21 -21.62 2.85
C GLU A 43 -0.89 -21.61 2.07
N SER A 44 0.01 -20.66 2.38
CA SER A 44 1.30 -20.49 1.70
C SER A 44 2.42 -20.23 2.71
N THR A 45 2.96 -19.01 2.82
CA THR A 45 4.16 -18.72 3.63
C THR A 45 3.84 -18.24 5.05
N HIS A 46 2.55 -18.07 5.41
CA HIS A 46 2.15 -17.46 6.69
C HIS A 46 2.82 -16.10 6.91
N ALA A 47 2.80 -15.24 5.88
CA ALA A 47 3.53 -13.97 5.91
C ALA A 47 3.11 -13.09 7.10
N GLY A 48 1.82 -13.08 7.43
CA GLY A 48 1.29 -12.37 8.60
C GLY A 48 2.00 -12.75 9.90
N GLU A 49 1.95 -14.03 10.27
CA GLU A 49 2.49 -14.54 11.54
C GLU A 49 4.02 -14.61 11.56
N ARG A 50 4.66 -14.87 10.42
CA ARG A 50 6.10 -15.20 10.35
C ARG A 50 6.98 -14.03 9.94
N VAL A 51 6.42 -13.04 9.25
CA VAL A 51 7.19 -11.91 8.69
C VAL A 51 6.62 -10.59 9.18
N VAL A 52 5.35 -10.30 8.87
CA VAL A 52 4.76 -8.98 9.08
C VAL A 52 4.65 -8.62 10.56
N VAL A 53 3.99 -9.46 11.37
CA VAL A 53 3.84 -9.20 12.82
C VAL A 53 5.20 -9.15 13.53
N PRO A 54 6.13 -10.11 13.32
CA PRO A 54 7.46 -10.03 13.90
C PRO A 54 8.24 -8.78 13.47
N TYR A 55 8.14 -8.37 12.21
CA TYR A 55 8.78 -7.13 11.72
C TYR A 55 8.24 -5.90 12.45
N LEU A 56 6.91 -5.74 12.52
CA LEU A 56 6.27 -4.60 13.19
C LEU A 56 6.68 -4.53 14.67
N GLN A 57 6.65 -5.65 15.37
CA GLN A 57 7.05 -5.72 16.77
C GLN A 57 8.54 -5.41 16.97
N ALA A 58 9.42 -5.93 16.11
CA ALA A 58 10.86 -5.66 16.16
C ALA A 58 11.18 -4.19 15.85
N ALA A 59 10.37 -3.54 15.01
CA ALA A 59 10.45 -2.10 14.72
C ALA A 59 9.85 -1.23 15.84
N GLY A 60 9.29 -1.82 16.90
CA GLY A 60 8.60 -1.10 17.98
C GLY A 60 7.22 -0.56 17.58
N VAL A 61 6.66 -1.03 16.47
CA VAL A 61 5.32 -0.68 15.99
C VAL A 61 4.31 -1.58 16.68
N HIS A 62 3.69 -1.05 17.73
CA HIS A 62 2.63 -1.75 18.48
C HIS A 62 1.21 -1.38 18.02
N ALA A 63 1.09 -0.30 17.26
CA ALA A 63 -0.17 0.17 16.69
C ALA A 63 0.02 0.64 15.24
N LEU A 64 -0.88 0.24 14.37
CA LEU A 64 -1.03 0.75 13.02
C LEU A 64 -2.14 1.81 12.99
N ASP A 65 -1.84 2.96 12.40
CA ASP A 65 -2.85 3.98 12.12
C ASP A 65 -3.80 3.50 11.03
N THR A 66 -3.29 2.79 10.03
CA THR A 66 -4.12 2.19 8.98
C THR A 66 -3.51 0.89 8.49
N LEU A 67 -4.32 -0.15 8.47
CA LEU A 67 -4.12 -1.34 7.64
C LEU A 67 -4.90 -1.13 6.34
N VAL A 68 -4.21 -1.05 5.21
CA VAL A 68 -4.84 -1.05 3.89
C VAL A 68 -4.82 -2.47 3.35
N ILE A 69 -5.97 -3.03 2.98
CA ILE A 69 -6.04 -4.31 2.25
C ILE A 69 -6.57 -4.03 0.86
N SER A 70 -5.68 -4.16 -0.13
CA SER A 70 -5.91 -3.75 -1.50
C SER A 70 -7.07 -4.51 -2.14
N HIS A 71 -7.16 -5.83 -1.92
CA HIS A 71 -8.27 -6.68 -2.36
C HIS A 71 -8.25 -8.02 -1.59
N ALA A 72 -9.20 -8.92 -1.90
CA ALA A 72 -9.45 -10.13 -1.13
C ALA A 72 -8.54 -11.33 -1.46
N ASP A 73 -7.62 -11.21 -2.42
CA ASP A 73 -6.78 -12.34 -2.81
C ASP A 73 -5.83 -12.70 -1.66
N SER A 74 -5.50 -13.99 -1.56
CA SER A 74 -4.92 -14.52 -0.34
C SER A 74 -3.46 -14.14 -0.17
N ASP A 75 -2.73 -13.91 -1.26
CA ASP A 75 -1.36 -13.37 -1.25
C ASP A 75 -1.25 -11.88 -0.88
N HIS A 76 -2.39 -11.20 -0.72
CA HIS A 76 -2.45 -9.82 -0.22
C HIS A 76 -3.09 -9.75 1.17
N SER A 77 -4.26 -10.36 1.31
CA SER A 77 -5.08 -10.26 2.51
C SER A 77 -4.86 -11.39 3.52
N GLY A 78 -4.19 -12.48 3.12
CA GLY A 78 -4.15 -13.71 3.91
C GLY A 78 -3.48 -13.55 5.28
N GLY A 79 -2.44 -12.70 5.36
CA GLY A 79 -1.79 -12.37 6.63
C GLY A 79 -2.55 -11.36 7.50
N ALA A 80 -3.63 -10.74 7.01
CA ALA A 80 -4.28 -9.62 7.70
C ALA A 80 -4.94 -10.02 9.03
N ALA A 81 -5.41 -11.26 9.13
CA ALA A 81 -5.95 -11.80 10.37
C ALA A 81 -4.88 -11.81 11.49
N ALA A 82 -3.67 -12.27 11.18
CA ALA A 82 -2.56 -12.27 12.12
C ALA A 82 -2.16 -10.85 12.54
N VAL A 83 -2.18 -9.89 11.60
CA VAL A 83 -1.90 -8.49 11.90
C VAL A 83 -2.93 -7.92 12.87
N LEU A 84 -4.23 -8.09 12.59
CA LEU A 84 -5.32 -7.59 13.43
C LEU A 84 -5.28 -8.18 14.85
N ASP A 85 -4.83 -9.42 14.99
CA ASP A 85 -4.71 -10.11 16.28
C ASP A 85 -3.38 -9.81 17.00
N GLY A 86 -2.34 -9.40 16.27
CA GLY A 86 -0.96 -9.30 16.76
C GLY A 86 -0.49 -7.88 17.10
N VAL A 87 -1.13 -6.85 16.55
CA VAL A 87 -0.89 -5.42 16.83
C VAL A 87 -2.21 -4.65 16.88
N GLU A 88 -2.24 -3.51 17.58
CA GLU A 88 -3.40 -2.62 17.53
C GLU A 88 -3.57 -2.06 16.11
N VAL A 89 -4.79 -2.06 15.58
CA VAL A 89 -5.10 -1.42 14.29
C VAL A 89 -6.23 -0.43 14.52
N ARG A 90 -6.00 0.85 14.19
CA ARG A 90 -7.01 1.90 14.38
C ARG A 90 -8.05 1.91 13.27
N GLN A 91 -7.59 1.69 12.03
CA GLN A 91 -8.44 1.70 10.85
C GLN A 91 -8.07 0.56 9.90
N LEU A 92 -9.07 -0.15 9.39
CA LEU A 92 -8.96 -1.04 8.24
C LEU A 92 -9.57 -0.32 7.03
N LEU A 93 -8.75 0.04 6.05
CA LEU A 93 -9.18 0.63 4.78
C LEU A 93 -9.06 -0.43 3.67
N ALA A 94 -10.15 -0.87 3.04
CA ALA A 94 -10.04 -2.04 2.16
C ALA A 94 -11.06 -2.13 1.02
N ALA A 95 -10.69 -2.78 -0.08
CA ALA A 95 -11.64 -3.22 -1.12
C ALA A 95 -12.00 -4.69 -0.91
N LEU A 96 -12.84 -4.93 0.08
CA LEU A 96 -13.32 -6.27 0.42
C LEU A 96 -14.84 -6.37 0.25
N PRO A 97 -15.38 -7.52 -0.17
CA PRO A 97 -16.81 -7.78 -0.13
C PRO A 97 -17.41 -7.45 1.26
N PRO A 98 -18.65 -6.93 1.36
CA PRO A 98 -19.23 -6.52 2.64
C PRO A 98 -19.31 -7.64 3.69
N ASP A 99 -19.40 -8.90 3.26
CA ASP A 99 -19.47 -10.11 4.08
C ASP A 99 -18.11 -10.72 4.39
N HIS A 100 -17.00 -10.12 3.92
CA HIS A 100 -15.66 -10.63 4.16
C HIS A 100 -15.33 -10.67 5.67
N ALA A 101 -14.72 -11.77 6.13
CA ALA A 101 -14.47 -12.02 7.55
C ALA A 101 -13.57 -10.97 8.22
N LEU A 102 -12.67 -10.33 7.46
CA LEU A 102 -11.80 -9.27 7.97
C LEU A 102 -12.59 -8.06 8.51
N TRP A 103 -13.77 -7.73 7.95
CA TRP A 103 -14.60 -6.66 8.50
C TRP A 103 -15.11 -6.98 9.90
N GLN A 104 -15.51 -8.24 10.12
CA GLN A 104 -15.97 -8.68 11.43
C GLN A 104 -14.81 -8.71 12.42
N ARG A 105 -13.64 -9.20 11.99
CA ARG A 105 -12.44 -9.27 12.83
C ARG A 105 -11.94 -7.89 13.22
N ALA A 106 -11.85 -6.95 12.28
CA ALA A 106 -11.47 -5.57 12.54
C ALA A 106 -12.39 -4.91 13.58
N ARG A 107 -13.71 -5.09 13.46
CA ARG A 107 -14.65 -4.61 14.49
C ARG A 107 -14.43 -5.25 15.85
N ALA A 108 -14.14 -6.56 15.88
CA ALA A 108 -13.89 -7.29 17.13
C ALA A 108 -12.59 -6.84 17.83
N THR A 109 -11.59 -6.38 17.07
CA THR A 109 -10.32 -5.85 17.60
C THR A 109 -10.32 -4.33 17.78
N GLY A 110 -11.45 -3.66 17.51
CA GLY A 110 -11.63 -2.22 17.74
C GLY A 110 -11.25 -1.31 16.55
N ALA A 111 -10.84 -1.87 15.42
CA ALA A 111 -10.53 -1.12 14.21
C ALA A 111 -11.81 -0.58 13.53
N LEU A 112 -11.74 0.67 13.07
CA LEU A 112 -12.76 1.25 12.19
C LEU A 112 -12.61 0.67 10.77
N GLY A 113 -13.61 -0.08 10.31
CA GLY A 113 -13.65 -0.60 8.94
C GLY A 113 -14.22 0.42 7.96
N VAL A 114 -13.45 0.77 6.92
CA VAL A 114 -13.81 1.74 5.88
C VAL A 114 -13.52 1.13 4.50
N PRO A 115 -14.47 1.12 3.55
CA PRO A 115 -14.15 0.78 2.17
C PRO A 115 -13.15 1.75 1.57
N CYS A 116 -12.10 1.26 0.90
CA CYS A 116 -11.23 2.14 0.13
C CYS A 116 -11.97 2.61 -1.13
N ALA A 117 -11.82 3.89 -1.45
CA ALA A 117 -12.47 4.50 -2.59
C ALA A 117 -11.71 5.75 -3.07
N ALA A 118 -11.75 5.98 -4.38
CA ALA A 118 -11.20 7.13 -5.05
C ALA A 118 -11.74 8.43 -4.44
N GLY A 119 -10.84 9.39 -4.23
CA GLY A 119 -11.17 10.69 -3.63
C GLY A 119 -10.98 10.74 -2.11
N GLN A 120 -10.74 9.61 -1.43
CA GLN A 120 -10.21 9.63 -0.07
C GLN A 120 -8.79 10.22 -0.08
N HIS A 121 -8.58 11.25 0.74
CA HIS A 121 -7.28 11.89 0.91
C HIS A 121 -7.06 12.24 2.38
N TRP A 122 -5.82 12.14 2.83
CA TRP A 122 -5.41 12.59 4.16
C TRP A 122 -3.93 12.99 4.15
N GLN A 123 -3.52 13.68 5.21
CA GLN A 123 -2.13 14.08 5.39
C GLN A 123 -1.64 13.69 6.79
N TRP A 124 -0.45 13.09 6.86
CA TRP A 124 0.25 12.79 8.10
C TRP A 124 1.67 13.34 8.06
N ASP A 125 2.04 14.14 9.05
CA ASP A 125 3.40 14.65 9.22
C ASP A 125 3.99 15.28 7.93
N GLY A 126 3.17 15.99 7.15
CA GLY A 126 3.57 16.61 5.87
C GLY A 126 3.71 15.64 4.70
N VAL A 127 3.24 14.40 4.82
CA VAL A 127 3.13 13.40 3.75
C VAL A 127 1.66 13.27 3.37
N ASP A 128 1.37 13.42 2.08
CA ASP A 128 0.05 13.34 1.46
C ASP A 128 -0.24 11.92 1.00
N PHE A 129 -1.45 11.44 1.29
CA PHE A 129 -1.96 10.14 0.90
C PHE A 129 -3.26 10.32 0.13
N ALA A 130 -3.36 9.71 -1.04
CA ALA A 130 -4.55 9.80 -1.89
C ALA A 130 -4.90 8.42 -2.45
N MET A 131 -6.14 8.00 -2.21
CA MET A 131 -6.72 6.82 -2.85
C MET A 131 -7.20 7.20 -4.25
N LEU A 132 -6.64 6.58 -5.28
CA LEU A 132 -6.96 6.85 -6.68
C LEU A 132 -8.03 5.90 -7.26
N TRP A 133 -8.18 4.73 -6.66
CA TRP A 133 -9.08 3.64 -7.08
C TRP A 133 -9.42 2.76 -5.86
N PRO A 134 -10.56 2.05 -5.80
CA PRO A 134 -11.66 1.94 -6.77
C PRO A 134 -12.70 3.06 -6.70
N ASP A 135 -13.64 3.12 -7.64
CA ASP A 135 -14.81 4.00 -7.48
C ASP A 135 -15.60 3.63 -6.21
N ALA A 136 -16.15 4.64 -5.53
CA ALA A 136 -17.01 4.41 -4.36
C ALA A 136 -18.26 3.62 -4.76
N GLY A 137 -18.60 2.59 -3.98
CA GLY A 137 -19.81 1.80 -4.17
C GLY A 137 -19.57 0.30 -4.10
N PRO A 138 -20.55 -0.51 -4.57
CA PRO A 138 -20.43 -1.96 -4.55
C PRO A 138 -19.33 -2.44 -5.49
N LEU A 139 -18.48 -3.34 -5.00
CA LEU A 139 -17.49 -4.03 -5.82
C LEU A 139 -18.21 -4.96 -6.80
N ARG A 140 -18.01 -4.78 -8.11
CA ARG A 140 -18.69 -5.55 -9.17
C ARG A 140 -17.71 -6.13 -10.18
N GLY A 141 -17.72 -7.44 -10.36
CA GLY A 141 -16.82 -8.12 -11.29
C GLY A 141 -15.64 -8.78 -10.58
N LYS A 142 -14.49 -8.87 -11.25
CA LYS A 142 -13.31 -9.57 -10.73
C LYS A 142 -12.66 -8.80 -9.58
N PRO A 143 -12.04 -9.47 -8.60
CA PRO A 143 -11.33 -8.82 -7.47
C PRO A 143 -10.34 -7.74 -7.92
N ASN A 144 -9.47 -8.06 -8.88
CA ASN A 144 -8.40 -7.18 -9.38
C ASN A 144 -8.92 -5.90 -10.06
N ALA A 145 -10.22 -5.86 -10.43
CA ALA A 145 -10.82 -4.65 -10.97
C ALA A 145 -11.07 -3.59 -9.90
N HIS A 146 -10.91 -3.93 -8.62
CA HIS A 146 -11.27 -3.06 -7.48
C HIS A 146 -10.15 -2.83 -6.48
N CYS A 147 -8.90 -3.14 -6.84
CA CYS A 147 -7.80 -2.97 -5.89
C CYS A 147 -7.68 -1.53 -5.38
N CYS A 148 -7.41 -1.34 -4.10
CA CYS A 148 -7.04 -0.02 -3.59
C CYS A 148 -5.74 0.44 -4.29
N VAL A 149 -5.76 1.58 -4.99
CA VAL A 149 -4.56 2.18 -5.58
C VAL A 149 -4.19 3.40 -4.75
N LEU A 150 -3.11 3.31 -4.01
CA LEU A 150 -2.68 4.34 -3.07
C LEU A 150 -1.50 5.12 -3.62
N ARG A 151 -1.65 6.44 -3.70
CA ARG A 151 -0.57 7.38 -3.95
C ARG A 151 -0.09 7.96 -2.62
N VAL A 152 1.22 7.96 -2.40
CA VAL A 152 1.85 8.56 -1.21
C VAL A 152 2.90 9.57 -1.68
N SER A 153 2.83 10.83 -1.23
CA SER A 153 3.75 11.87 -1.69
C SER A 153 4.28 12.76 -0.58
N THR A 154 5.58 13.05 -0.61
CA THR A 154 6.19 14.05 0.27
C THR A 154 6.05 15.43 -0.35
N ALA A 155 5.96 16.47 0.47
CA ALA A 155 6.14 17.84 -0.04
C ALA A 155 7.55 18.02 -0.65
N ALA A 156 7.65 18.85 -1.70
CA ALA A 156 8.96 19.31 -2.18
C ALA A 156 9.60 20.13 -1.06
N ARG A 157 10.75 19.70 -0.55
CA ARG A 157 11.39 20.37 0.59
C ARG A 157 12.35 21.42 0.07
N ALA A 158 12.13 22.68 0.44
CA ALA A 158 13.17 23.69 0.36
C ALA A 158 14.38 23.16 1.16
N THR A 159 15.55 23.12 0.54
CA THR A 159 16.75 22.66 1.22
C THR A 159 17.05 23.62 2.38
N ALA A 160 17.23 23.07 3.58
CA ALA A 160 17.74 23.84 4.71
C ALA A 160 19.24 24.17 4.55
N ASP A 161 19.91 23.46 3.64
CA ASP A 161 21.28 23.69 3.23
C ASP A 161 21.31 24.59 1.98
N PRO A 162 21.86 25.82 2.08
CA PRO A 162 21.95 26.78 0.98
C PRO A 162 22.72 26.28 -0.26
N GLY A 163 23.44 25.15 -0.16
CA GLY A 163 24.22 24.57 -1.26
C GLY A 163 23.64 23.29 -1.87
N ALA A 164 22.62 22.68 -1.26
CA ALA A 164 22.05 21.43 -1.75
C ALA A 164 21.00 21.69 -2.85
N PRO A 165 20.95 20.90 -3.94
CA PRO A 165 19.93 21.04 -4.97
C PRO A 165 18.53 20.82 -4.36
N PRO A 166 17.50 21.56 -4.83
CA PRO A 166 16.13 21.41 -4.33
C PRO A 166 15.70 19.95 -4.41
N ARG A 167 15.22 19.41 -3.27
CA ARG A 167 14.69 18.04 -3.24
C ARG A 167 13.30 18.05 -3.86
N THR A 168 13.17 17.39 -4.99
CA THR A 168 11.86 17.12 -5.61
C THR A 168 10.99 16.32 -4.65
N ALA A 169 9.68 16.55 -4.73
CA ALA A 169 8.69 15.72 -4.06
C ALA A 169 8.91 14.25 -4.48
N LEU A 170 8.98 13.34 -3.51
CA LEU A 170 9.00 11.91 -3.77
C LEU A 170 7.56 11.41 -3.73
N THR A 171 7.15 10.68 -4.76
CA THR A 171 5.85 10.03 -4.86
C THR A 171 6.04 8.54 -5.06
N ALA A 172 5.34 7.74 -4.27
CA ALA A 172 5.18 6.31 -4.44
C ALA A 172 3.75 6.00 -4.90
N LEU A 173 3.61 5.07 -5.84
CA LEU A 173 2.33 4.52 -6.28
C LEU A 173 2.26 3.03 -5.92
N LEU A 174 1.33 2.68 -5.04
CA LEU A 174 1.03 1.31 -4.64
C LEU A 174 -0.19 0.83 -5.44
N ALA A 175 0.08 0.13 -6.53
CA ALA A 175 -0.94 -0.22 -7.52
C ALA A 175 -1.63 -1.57 -7.27
N ALA A 176 -1.14 -2.36 -6.31
CA ALA A 176 -1.65 -3.71 -6.01
C ALA A 176 -1.80 -4.54 -7.30
N ASP A 177 -2.90 -5.27 -7.48
CA ASP A 177 -3.05 -6.22 -8.59
C ASP A 177 -3.92 -5.70 -9.73
N ILE A 178 -3.99 -4.38 -9.91
CA ILE A 178 -4.73 -3.81 -11.03
C ILE A 178 -4.22 -4.34 -12.38
N GLU A 179 -5.14 -4.57 -13.30
CA GLU A 179 -4.85 -5.03 -14.66
C GLU A 179 -5.08 -3.91 -15.69
N ALA A 180 -4.68 -4.17 -16.94
CA ALA A 180 -4.78 -3.24 -18.07
C ALA A 180 -6.12 -2.45 -18.19
N PRO A 181 -7.32 -3.02 -17.90
CA PRO A 181 -8.55 -2.24 -17.93
C PRO A 181 -8.61 -1.11 -16.89
N VAL A 182 -8.10 -1.36 -15.68
CA VAL A 182 -8.04 -0.36 -14.60
C VAL A 182 -6.94 0.66 -14.90
N GLU A 183 -5.78 0.21 -15.39
CA GLU A 183 -4.71 1.11 -15.82
C GLU A 183 -5.20 2.13 -16.86
N ARG A 184 -5.95 1.66 -17.87
CA ARG A 184 -6.57 2.54 -18.88
C ARG A 184 -7.56 3.53 -18.27
N THR A 185 -8.31 3.09 -17.27
CA THR A 185 -9.26 3.96 -16.56
C THR A 185 -8.51 5.06 -15.80
N LEU A 186 -7.45 4.71 -15.08
CA LEU A 186 -6.60 5.65 -14.36
C LEU A 186 -5.88 6.63 -15.30
N LEU A 187 -5.37 6.15 -16.43
CA LEU A 187 -4.80 6.99 -17.49
C LEU A 187 -5.79 8.02 -18.04
N THR A 188 -7.07 7.67 -18.09
CA THR A 188 -8.11 8.57 -18.60
C THR A 188 -8.55 9.59 -17.55
N ARG A 189 -8.66 9.18 -16.28
CA ARG A 189 -9.28 9.98 -15.22
C ARG A 189 -8.30 10.75 -14.34
N ALA A 190 -7.09 10.24 -14.19
CA ALA A 190 -6.15 10.67 -13.16
C ALA A 190 -4.69 10.69 -13.66
N ARG A 191 -4.46 10.87 -14.97
CA ARG A 191 -3.13 10.82 -15.59
C ARG A 191 -2.08 11.64 -14.84
N ASP A 192 -2.44 12.86 -14.45
CA ASP A 192 -1.52 13.79 -13.78
C ASP A 192 -1.15 13.32 -12.36
N ALA A 193 -2.00 12.52 -11.74
CA ALA A 193 -1.75 11.94 -10.42
C ALA A 193 -0.88 10.66 -10.48
N LEU A 194 -0.65 10.08 -11.67
CA LEU A 194 0.09 8.82 -11.82
C LEU A 194 1.61 8.99 -11.75
N ARG A 195 2.15 10.19 -11.97
CA ARG A 195 3.61 10.41 -11.90
C ARG A 195 4.13 10.01 -10.52
N ALA A 196 5.02 9.02 -10.49
CA ALA A 196 5.59 8.49 -9.27
C ALA A 196 7.02 8.04 -9.49
N GLN A 197 7.91 8.38 -8.55
CA GLN A 197 9.31 7.96 -8.60
C GLN A 197 9.48 6.51 -8.16
N ILE A 198 8.58 6.01 -7.31
CA ILE A 198 8.56 4.63 -6.83
C ILE A 198 7.24 3.99 -7.26
N LEU A 199 7.31 2.85 -7.93
CA LEU A 199 6.16 2.04 -8.31
C LEU A 199 6.25 0.68 -7.64
N LEU A 200 5.27 0.33 -6.80
CA LEU A 200 4.99 -1.07 -6.53
C LEU A 200 4.25 -1.61 -7.74
N VAL A 201 4.90 -2.51 -8.47
CA VAL A 201 4.46 -2.91 -9.80
C VAL A 201 3.13 -3.64 -9.73
N PRO A 202 2.17 -3.27 -10.61
CA PRO A 202 0.89 -3.94 -10.67
C PRO A 202 1.01 -5.46 -10.83
N HIS A 203 0.18 -6.21 -10.10
CA HIS A 203 -0.07 -7.64 -10.29
C HIS A 203 1.21 -8.46 -10.39
N HIS A 204 2.19 -8.12 -9.54
CA HIS A 204 3.51 -8.76 -9.47
C HIS A 204 4.28 -8.76 -10.80
N GLY A 205 3.94 -7.86 -11.72
CA GLY A 205 4.51 -7.82 -13.07
C GLY A 205 3.87 -8.81 -14.04
N SER A 206 2.64 -9.25 -13.79
CA SER A 206 1.89 -10.13 -14.71
C SER A 206 1.74 -9.54 -16.11
N LYS A 207 1.69 -10.40 -17.14
CA LYS A 207 1.40 -10.04 -18.54
C LYS A 207 0.05 -9.35 -18.76
N THR A 208 -0.86 -9.41 -17.78
CA THR A 208 -2.18 -8.75 -17.84
C THR A 208 -2.16 -7.32 -17.30
N SER A 209 -1.00 -6.84 -16.85
CA SER A 209 -0.80 -5.56 -16.20
C SER A 209 0.48 -4.88 -16.71
N SER A 210 0.82 -3.71 -16.15
CA SER A 210 2.01 -2.94 -16.47
C SER A 210 2.09 -2.58 -17.96
N THR A 211 0.98 -2.11 -18.54
CA THR A 211 0.95 -1.70 -19.95
C THR A 211 1.90 -0.54 -20.23
N GLU A 212 2.51 -0.50 -21.40
CA GLU A 212 3.47 0.54 -21.79
C GLU A 212 2.93 1.97 -21.59
N PRO A 213 1.69 2.33 -22.02
CA PRO A 213 1.15 3.66 -21.76
C PRO A 213 0.99 3.99 -20.26
N PHE A 214 0.74 2.98 -19.42
CA PHE A 214 0.61 3.15 -17.98
C PHE A 214 1.99 3.42 -17.36
N LEU A 215 2.99 2.60 -17.69
CA LEU A 215 4.36 2.78 -17.22
C LEU A 215 4.96 4.13 -17.69
N ASP A 216 4.74 4.51 -18.94
CA ASP A 216 5.17 5.82 -19.49
C ASP A 216 4.54 6.99 -18.75
N SER A 217 3.27 6.85 -18.35
CA SER A 217 2.58 7.89 -17.58
C SER A 217 3.15 8.04 -16.17
N ILE A 218 3.63 6.95 -15.57
CA ILE A 218 4.21 6.95 -14.21
C ILE A 218 5.64 7.47 -14.24
N ASP A 219 6.45 7.01 -15.21
CA ASP A 219 7.88 7.29 -15.36
C ASP A 219 8.67 7.00 -14.07
N PRO A 220 8.65 5.74 -13.59
CA PRO A 220 9.25 5.38 -12.32
C PRO A 220 10.78 5.34 -12.41
N LEU A 221 11.44 5.84 -11.36
CA LEU A 221 12.89 5.63 -11.16
C LEU A 221 13.18 4.29 -10.48
N ILE A 222 12.25 3.83 -9.64
CA ILE A 222 12.35 2.58 -8.88
C ILE A 222 11.06 1.79 -9.09
N ALA A 223 11.19 0.55 -9.54
CA ALA A 223 10.10 -0.42 -9.62
C ALA A 223 10.36 -1.55 -8.61
N VAL A 224 9.38 -1.83 -7.76
CA VAL A 224 9.43 -2.89 -6.74
C VAL A 224 8.51 -4.03 -7.15
N PHE A 225 9.07 -5.23 -7.23
CA PHE A 225 8.35 -6.47 -7.52
C PHE A 225 8.40 -7.38 -6.29
N GLN A 226 7.25 -7.85 -5.81
CA GLN A 226 7.15 -8.83 -4.72
C GLN A 226 6.72 -10.19 -5.32
N VAL A 227 7.67 -10.86 -5.97
CA VAL A 227 7.48 -12.13 -6.68
C VAL A 227 8.19 -13.29 -5.98
N GLY A 228 7.49 -14.41 -5.84
CA GLY A 228 8.08 -15.66 -5.36
C GLY A 228 9.02 -16.31 -6.38
N TYR A 229 10.00 -17.07 -5.89
CA TYR A 229 10.95 -17.83 -6.71
C TYR A 229 10.20 -18.80 -7.66
N PHE A 230 10.52 -18.77 -8.96
CA PHE A 230 9.92 -19.53 -10.10
C PHE A 230 8.68 -18.97 -10.81
N LYS A 231 8.19 -17.76 -10.49
CA LYS A 231 7.21 -17.06 -11.33
C LYS A 231 7.98 -16.11 -12.25
N TYR A 232 8.04 -16.43 -13.55
CA TYR A 232 8.77 -15.63 -14.55
C TYR A 232 8.29 -14.18 -14.54
N LEU A 233 9.22 -13.23 -14.37
CA LEU A 233 9.04 -11.85 -14.82
C LEU A 233 8.96 -11.90 -16.37
N PRO A 234 7.97 -11.23 -17.01
CA PRO A 234 7.90 -11.13 -18.46
C PRO A 234 9.07 -10.34 -19.05
#